data_AF-E6X049-F1
#
_entry.id   AF-E6X049-F1
#
_cell.length_a   1.000
_cell.length_b   1.000
_cell.length_c   1.000
_cell.angle_alpha   90.00
_cell.angle_beta   90.00
_cell.angle_gamma   90.00
#
_symmetry.space_group_name_H-M   'P 1'
#
loop_
_entity.id
_entity.type
_entity.pdbx_description
1 polymer ?
#
loop_
_entity_poly.entity_id
_entity_poly.type
_entity_poly.pdbx_seq_one_letter_code
_entity_poly.pdbx_strand_id
1 'polypeptide(L)'
;MRKYIKTGTLIATLLPLIQGCAPSLPPCSPGSQRAGHLCVQGHDFGRVDDPALRQGIRDGCKTGSGTFRKDYRLSASSPNYRAGWIKGRTVCRPQHWSDDPTYSYHPVPRQRRKSSTIRTPDRPLFDESQERSTPQLRQHITDDPEVIRYPD
;
A
#
# COMPACT_ATOMS: atom_id res chain seq x y z
N MET A 1 16.02 -11.08 87.94
CA MET A 1 16.40 -10.12 86.87
C MET A 1 15.92 -10.68 85.54
N ARG A 2 14.85 -10.12 84.95
CA ARG A 2 14.27 -10.62 83.69
C ARG A 2 14.88 -9.87 82.50
N LYS A 3 15.49 -10.62 81.57
CA LYS A 3 16.14 -10.08 80.35
C LYS A 3 15.08 -9.95 79.25
N TYR A 4 14.86 -8.75 78.74
CA TYR A 4 13.99 -8.48 77.59
C TYR A 4 14.80 -8.64 76.30
N ILE A 5 14.38 -9.55 75.42
CA ILE A 5 14.91 -9.68 74.05
C ILE A 5 13.96 -8.91 73.13
N LYS A 6 14.45 -7.81 72.55
CA LYS A 6 13.73 -7.01 71.55
C LYS A 6 13.83 -7.69 70.19
N THR A 7 12.74 -8.26 69.73
CA THR A 7 12.60 -8.82 68.38
C THR A 7 12.48 -7.68 67.38
N GLY A 8 13.55 -7.40 66.63
CA GLY A 8 13.56 -6.41 65.56
C GLY A 8 13.07 -7.04 64.25
N THR A 9 11.90 -6.61 63.78
CA THR A 9 11.31 -7.07 62.52
C THR A 9 11.93 -6.30 61.36
N LEU A 10 12.83 -6.94 60.61
CA LEU A 10 13.34 -6.43 59.33
C LEU A 10 12.30 -6.70 58.23
N ILE A 11 11.51 -5.68 57.90
CA ILE A 11 10.61 -5.71 56.75
C ILE A 11 11.45 -5.39 55.51
N ALA A 12 11.96 -6.44 54.85
CA ALA A 12 12.57 -6.34 53.53
C ALA A 12 11.47 -6.06 52.50
N THR A 13 11.30 -4.80 52.12
CA THR A 13 10.42 -4.39 51.03
C THR A 13 10.98 -4.86 49.69
N LEU A 14 10.58 -6.05 49.25
CA LEU A 14 10.65 -6.45 47.84
C LEU A 14 9.62 -5.61 47.06
N LEU A 15 10.07 -4.56 46.37
CA LEU A 15 9.29 -3.94 45.30
C LEU A 15 9.39 -4.84 44.06
N PRO A 16 8.29 -5.45 43.57
CA PRO A 16 8.31 -6.13 42.29
C PRO A 16 8.32 -5.06 41.20
N LEU A 17 9.38 -5.05 40.38
CA LEU A 17 9.42 -4.36 39.08
C LEU A 17 8.43 -5.05 38.14
N ILE A 18 7.13 -4.82 38.33
CA ILE A 18 6.11 -5.21 37.36
C ILE A 18 6.13 -4.13 36.27
N GLN A 19 7.15 -4.15 35.42
CA GLN A 19 7.03 -3.57 34.09
C GLN A 19 6.07 -4.46 33.31
N GLY A 20 4.77 -4.21 33.50
CA GLY A 20 3.73 -4.79 32.66
C GLY A 20 3.97 -4.31 31.24
N CYS A 21 4.30 -5.22 30.33
CA CYS A 21 4.27 -4.96 28.90
C CYS A 21 2.87 -4.41 28.56
N ALA A 22 2.80 -3.12 28.23
CA ALA A 22 1.56 -2.53 27.74
C ALA A 22 1.13 -3.32 26.50
N PRO A 23 -0.14 -3.75 26.39
CA PRO A 23 -0.62 -4.45 25.22
C PRO A 23 -0.34 -3.57 24.00
N SER A 24 0.36 -4.14 23.01
CA SER A 24 0.60 -3.45 21.75
C SER A 24 -0.76 -3.04 21.19
N LEU A 25 -0.96 -1.73 21.07
CA LEU A 25 -2.20 -1.18 20.53
C LEU A 25 -2.47 -1.84 19.16
N PRO A 26 -3.74 -2.14 18.85
CA PRO A 26 -4.06 -2.71 17.56
C PRO A 26 -3.57 -1.76 16.45
N PRO A 27 -3.06 -2.29 15.33
CA PRO A 27 -2.42 -1.51 14.26
C PRO A 27 -3.34 -0.42 13.68
N CYS A 28 -4.65 -0.54 13.85
CA CYS A 28 -5.64 0.44 13.44
C CYS A 28 -6.35 1.10 14.63
N SER A 29 -5.60 1.67 15.57
CA SER A 29 -6.17 2.45 16.67
C SER A 29 -6.47 3.91 16.25
N PRO A 30 -7.36 4.63 16.95
CA PRO A 30 -7.57 6.05 16.69
C PRO A 30 -6.29 6.90 16.76
N GLY A 31 -5.32 6.46 17.56
CA GLY A 31 -4.00 7.10 17.66
C GLY A 31 -3.19 7.01 16.37
N SER A 32 -3.20 5.87 15.66
CA SER A 32 -2.46 5.72 14.40
C SER A 32 -3.03 6.61 13.30
N GLN A 33 -4.36 6.72 13.22
CA GLN A 33 -5.01 7.63 12.26
C GLN A 33 -4.64 9.10 12.51
N ARG A 34 -4.59 9.54 13.77
CA ARG A 34 -4.14 10.91 14.13
C ARG A 34 -2.67 11.14 13.78
N ALA A 35 -1.84 10.10 13.81
CA ALA A 35 -0.44 10.14 13.36
C ALA A 35 -0.29 10.10 11.83
N GLY A 36 -1.39 10.08 11.07
CA GLY A 36 -1.37 10.08 9.61
C GLY A 36 -1.23 8.68 8.99
N HIS A 37 -1.41 7.61 9.76
CA HIS A 37 -1.39 6.25 9.22
C HIS A 37 -2.65 5.98 8.40
N LEU A 38 -2.47 5.22 7.31
CA LEU A 38 -3.57 4.73 6.49
C LEU A 38 -4.01 3.35 6.98
N CYS A 39 -5.16 3.33 7.65
CA CYS A 39 -5.82 2.10 8.07
C CYS A 39 -6.94 1.71 7.09
N VAL A 40 -6.89 0.50 6.53
CA VAL A 40 -7.93 -0.03 5.63
C VAL A 40 -8.22 -1.49 5.98
N GLN A 41 -9.49 -1.82 6.25
CA GLN A 41 -9.94 -3.17 6.60
C GLN A 41 -9.13 -3.83 7.75
N GLY A 42 -8.74 -3.05 8.76
CA GLY A 42 -7.96 -3.54 9.91
C GLY A 42 -6.45 -3.68 9.67
N HIS A 43 -5.97 -3.39 8.46
CA HIS A 43 -4.55 -3.37 8.13
C HIS A 43 -3.98 -1.95 8.20
N ASP A 44 -2.83 -1.80 8.85
CA ASP A 44 -2.05 -0.56 8.85
C ASP A 44 -1.04 -0.57 7.69
N PHE A 45 -1.16 0.43 6.82
CA PHE A 45 -0.25 0.61 5.68
C PHE A 45 0.87 1.62 5.97
N GLY A 46 0.94 2.13 7.21
CA GLY A 46 1.85 3.17 7.64
C GLY A 46 1.38 4.56 7.19
N ARG A 47 2.27 5.54 7.34
CA ARG A 47 2.04 6.90 6.83
C ARG A 47 2.11 6.90 5.30
N VAL A 48 1.03 7.38 4.67
CA VAL A 48 0.88 7.42 3.20
C VAL A 48 0.45 8.82 2.79
N ASP A 49 1.44 9.67 2.53
CA ASP A 49 1.21 11.07 2.20
C ASP A 49 0.68 11.24 0.76
N ASP A 50 1.19 10.43 -0.19
CA ASP A 50 0.77 10.48 -1.59
C ASP A 50 -0.72 10.08 -1.75
N PRO A 51 -1.57 10.98 -2.27
CA PRO A 51 -3.00 10.73 -2.39
C PRO A 51 -3.34 9.63 -3.40
N ALA A 52 -2.55 9.49 -4.48
CA ALA A 52 -2.77 8.47 -5.49
C ALA A 52 -2.45 7.07 -4.94
N LEU A 53 -1.36 6.94 -4.17
CA LEU A 53 -0.97 5.73 -3.44
C LEU A 53 -2.05 5.34 -2.43
N ARG A 54 -2.54 6.32 -1.66
CA ARG A 54 -3.62 6.13 -0.68
C ARG A 54 -4.91 5.64 -1.33
N GLN A 55 -5.29 6.25 -2.46
CA GLN A 55 -6.46 5.87 -3.25
C GLN A 55 -6.28 4.47 -3.84
N GLY A 56 -5.09 4.19 -4.39
CA GLY A 56 -4.70 2.87 -4.87
C GLY A 56 -4.87 1.80 -3.79
N ILE A 57 -4.35 2.02 -2.58
CA ILE A 57 -4.48 1.07 -1.46
C ILE A 57 -5.95 0.79 -1.13
N ARG A 58 -6.80 1.82 -1.04
CA ARG A 58 -8.23 1.64 -0.75
C ARG A 58 -8.96 0.83 -1.83
N ASP A 59 -8.73 1.14 -3.09
CA ASP A 59 -9.32 0.42 -4.22
C ASP A 59 -8.77 -1.01 -4.35
N GLY A 60 -7.48 -1.18 -4.08
CA GLY A 60 -6.81 -2.47 -3.98
C GLY A 60 -7.46 -3.35 -2.91
N CYS A 61 -7.69 -2.82 -1.70
CA CYS A 61 -8.33 -3.58 -0.62
C CYS A 61 -9.76 -4.01 -0.95
N LYS A 62 -10.55 -3.14 -1.60
CA LYS A 62 -11.88 -3.53 -2.11
C LYS A 62 -11.78 -4.71 -3.08
N THR A 63 -10.78 -4.67 -3.97
CA THR A 63 -10.52 -5.79 -4.90
C THR A 63 -10.09 -7.06 -4.15
N GLY A 64 -9.24 -6.93 -3.12
CA GLY A 64 -8.80 -8.02 -2.27
C GLY A 64 -9.96 -8.71 -1.57
N SER A 65 -10.95 -7.95 -1.08
CA SER A 65 -12.16 -8.45 -0.43
C SER A 65 -13.23 -8.96 -1.40
N GLY A 66 -12.96 -9.04 -2.70
CA GLY A 66 -13.87 -9.59 -3.72
C GLY A 66 -14.66 -8.55 -4.52
N THR A 67 -14.61 -7.27 -4.18
CA THR A 67 -15.24 -6.19 -4.95
C THR A 67 -14.22 -5.55 -5.88
N PHE A 68 -14.11 -6.05 -7.11
CA PHE A 68 -13.15 -5.51 -8.08
C PHE A 68 -13.34 -4.01 -8.27
N ARG A 69 -12.31 -3.24 -7.92
CA ARG A 69 -12.29 -1.79 -8.08
C ARG A 69 -10.89 -1.37 -8.46
N LYS A 70 -10.73 -1.01 -9.72
CA LYS A 70 -9.48 -0.49 -10.28
C LYS A 70 -9.82 0.62 -11.26
N ASP A 71 -9.31 1.81 -11.01
CA ASP A 71 -9.34 2.89 -12.00
C ASP A 71 -8.23 2.64 -13.02
N TYR A 72 -8.63 2.24 -14.24
CA TYR A 72 -7.69 1.93 -15.31
C TYR A 72 -6.95 3.15 -15.81
N ARG A 73 -7.59 4.32 -15.81
CA ARG A 73 -6.99 5.58 -16.25
C ARG A 73 -5.89 5.99 -15.27
N LEU A 74 -6.21 6.01 -13.96
CA LEU A 74 -5.21 6.28 -12.92
C LEU A 74 -4.12 5.22 -12.85
N SER A 75 -4.45 3.95 -13.10
CA SER A 75 -3.45 2.89 -13.15
C SER A 75 -2.48 3.02 -14.33
N ALA A 76 -2.89 3.69 -15.42
CA ALA A 76 -2.04 3.96 -16.57
C ALA A 76 -1.22 5.23 -16.38
N SER A 77 -1.81 6.29 -15.81
CA SER A 77 -1.16 7.60 -15.66
C SER A 77 -0.38 7.78 -14.36
N SER A 78 -0.68 7.03 -13.29
CA SER A 78 -0.04 7.18 -11.98
C SER A 78 0.63 5.87 -11.51
N PRO A 79 1.98 5.83 -11.45
CA PRO A 79 2.68 4.68 -10.90
C PRO A 79 2.38 4.47 -9.41
N ASN A 80 2.14 5.54 -8.65
CA ASN A 80 1.81 5.50 -7.23
C ASN A 80 0.44 4.85 -6.98
N TYR A 81 -0.57 5.22 -7.78
CA TYR A 81 -1.88 4.54 -7.73
C TYR A 81 -1.73 3.04 -8.01
N ARG A 82 -1.00 2.69 -9.07
CA ARG A 82 -0.79 1.28 -9.45
C ARG A 82 -0.07 0.50 -8.34
N ALA A 83 0.97 1.06 -7.75
CA ALA A 83 1.70 0.45 -6.63
C ALA A 83 0.78 0.27 -5.40
N GLY A 84 -0.01 1.30 -5.07
CA GLY A 84 -0.97 1.25 -3.97
C GLY A 84 -2.03 0.19 -4.18
N TRP A 85 -2.56 0.09 -5.40
CA TRP A 85 -3.56 -0.91 -5.77
C TRP A 85 -3.04 -2.34 -5.61
N ILE A 86 -1.80 -2.61 -6.07
CA ILE A 86 -1.14 -3.91 -5.90
C ILE A 86 -0.90 -4.22 -4.42
N LYS A 87 -0.42 -3.25 -3.64
CA LYS A 87 -0.19 -3.42 -2.20
C LYS A 87 -1.51 -3.73 -1.47
N GLY A 88 -2.54 -2.93 -1.70
CA GLY A 88 -3.86 -3.07 -1.09
C GLY A 88 -4.50 -4.44 -1.39
N ARG A 89 -4.54 -4.87 -2.66
CA ARG A 89 -5.15 -6.17 -3.02
C ARG A 89 -4.44 -7.38 -2.45
N THR A 90 -3.14 -7.25 -2.16
CA THR A 90 -2.31 -8.35 -1.67
C THR A 90 -2.47 -8.50 -0.17
N VAL A 91 -2.46 -7.39 0.55
CA VAL A 91 -2.60 -7.35 2.02
C VAL A 91 -4.02 -7.66 2.45
N CYS A 92 -5.02 -7.04 1.83
CA CYS A 92 -6.43 -7.18 2.19
C CYS A 92 -7.11 -8.41 1.54
N ARG A 93 -6.34 -9.40 1.08
CA ARG A 93 -6.91 -10.64 0.56
C ARG A 93 -7.39 -11.48 1.76
N PRO A 94 -8.67 -11.90 1.81
CA PRO A 94 -9.18 -12.66 2.94
C PRO A 94 -8.45 -13.99 3.07
N GLN A 95 -7.98 -14.30 4.29
CA GLN A 95 -7.23 -15.53 4.58
C GLN A 95 -8.10 -16.80 4.59
N HIS A 96 -9.42 -16.66 4.84
CA HIS A 96 -10.34 -17.81 4.93
C HIS A 96 -10.55 -18.57 3.61
N TRP A 97 -9.99 -18.08 2.50
CA TRP A 97 -9.99 -18.79 1.23
C TRP A 97 -9.19 -20.09 1.28
N SER A 98 -8.33 -20.26 2.29
CA SER A 98 -7.51 -21.46 2.46
C SER A 98 -8.22 -22.60 3.20
N ASP A 99 -9.35 -22.32 3.87
CA ASP A 99 -10.05 -23.30 4.71
C ASP A 99 -11.34 -23.84 4.05
N ASP A 100 -11.71 -23.32 2.88
CA ASP A 100 -12.79 -23.86 2.06
C ASP A 100 -12.23 -24.88 1.06
N PRO A 101 -12.41 -26.21 1.29
CA PRO A 101 -11.92 -27.23 0.37
C PRO A 101 -12.62 -27.18 -1.00
N THR A 102 -13.76 -26.51 -1.10
CA THR A 102 -14.48 -26.30 -2.37
C THR A 102 -13.90 -25.14 -3.19
N TYR A 103 -13.14 -24.23 -2.57
CA TYR A 103 -12.43 -23.17 -3.29
C TYR A 103 -10.97 -23.56 -3.52
N SER A 104 -10.75 -24.62 -4.31
CA SER A 104 -9.45 -24.84 -4.95
C SER A 104 -9.18 -23.65 -5.87
N TYR A 105 -8.37 -22.71 -5.39
CA TYR A 105 -7.70 -21.75 -6.24
C TYR A 105 -6.81 -22.57 -7.15
N HIS A 106 -7.32 -23.01 -8.31
CA HIS A 106 -6.47 -23.42 -9.40
C HIS A 106 -5.65 -22.18 -9.72
N PRO A 107 -4.35 -22.12 -9.39
CA PRO A 107 -3.54 -21.04 -9.89
C PRO A 107 -3.72 -21.11 -11.40
N VAL A 108 -4.32 -20.07 -12.00
CA VAL A 108 -4.45 -19.98 -13.45
C VAL A 108 -3.05 -20.28 -13.93
N PRO A 109 -2.83 -21.42 -14.62
CA PRO A 109 -1.48 -21.85 -14.93
C PRO A 109 -0.86 -20.64 -15.59
N ARG A 110 0.20 -20.10 -14.98
CA ARG A 110 0.99 -19.04 -15.57
C ARG A 110 1.25 -19.61 -16.95
N GLN A 111 0.53 -19.10 -17.95
CA GLN A 111 0.82 -19.42 -19.33
C GLN A 111 2.22 -18.89 -19.42
N ARG A 112 3.18 -19.82 -19.27
CA ARG A 112 4.59 -19.60 -19.50
C ARG A 112 4.49 -19.03 -20.89
N ARG A 113 4.58 -17.69 -21.00
CA ARG A 113 4.72 -17.03 -22.28
C ARG A 113 5.89 -17.81 -22.82
N LYS A 114 5.60 -18.75 -23.73
CA LYS A 114 6.64 -19.38 -24.52
C LYS A 114 7.36 -18.15 -24.99
N SER A 115 8.60 -17.98 -24.56
CA SER A 115 9.48 -17.01 -25.18
C SER A 115 9.37 -17.38 -26.63
N SER A 116 8.49 -16.67 -27.33
CA SER A 116 8.47 -16.65 -28.76
C SER A 116 9.81 -16.03 -28.98
N THR A 117 10.78 -16.88 -29.28
CA THR A 117 11.96 -16.48 -30.01
C THR A 117 11.38 -15.70 -31.17
N ILE A 118 11.29 -14.39 -30.98
CA ILE A 118 11.07 -13.43 -32.05
C ILE A 118 12.29 -13.73 -32.90
N ARG A 119 12.11 -14.60 -33.90
CA ARG A 119 12.94 -14.55 -35.09
C ARG A 119 12.71 -13.13 -35.56
N THR A 120 13.68 -12.28 -35.25
CA THR A 120 13.86 -11.01 -35.93
C THR A 120 13.75 -11.38 -37.41
N PRO A 121 12.69 -10.97 -38.14
CA PRO A 121 12.78 -11.03 -39.58
C PRO A 121 14.01 -10.21 -39.93
N ASP A 122 14.89 -10.79 -40.76
CA ASP A 122 16.08 -10.10 -41.27
C ASP A 122 15.66 -8.70 -41.65
N ARG A 123 16.18 -7.75 -40.88
CA ARG A 123 15.89 -6.33 -41.03
C ARG A 123 16.36 -6.01 -42.45
N PRO A 124 15.49 -5.63 -43.40
CA PRO A 124 15.98 -5.12 -44.66
C PRO A 124 16.90 -3.95 -44.34
N LEU A 125 18.08 -3.99 -44.95
CA LEU A 125 19.09 -2.95 -44.91
C LEU A 125 18.41 -1.65 -45.35
N PHE A 126 17.95 -0.87 -44.37
CA PHE A 126 17.30 0.40 -44.63
C PHE A 126 18.40 1.37 -44.98
N ASP A 127 18.42 1.77 -46.24
CA ASP A 127 19.26 2.82 -46.80
C ASP A 127 19.12 4.09 -45.95
N GLU A 128 20.25 4.51 -45.38
CA GLU A 128 20.42 5.68 -44.53
C GLU A 128 20.47 6.95 -45.39
N SER A 129 19.46 7.14 -46.25
CA SER A 129 19.38 8.25 -47.19
C SER A 129 17.98 8.85 -47.26
N GLN A 130 17.40 9.21 -46.11
CA GLN A 130 16.28 10.15 -46.10
C GLN A 130 16.28 11.03 -44.85
N GLU A 131 17.34 11.85 -44.76
CA GLU A 131 17.18 13.24 -44.35
C GLU A 131 16.05 13.87 -45.18
N ARG A 132 14.95 14.27 -44.55
CA ARG A 132 14.38 15.63 -44.70
C ARG A 132 13.10 15.81 -43.91
N SER A 133 13.14 16.87 -43.10
CA SER A 133 12.02 17.78 -42.87
C SER A 133 10.90 17.29 -41.95
N THR A 134 11.14 17.30 -40.65
CA THR A 134 10.04 17.51 -39.69
C THR A 134 9.91 19.02 -39.43
N PRO A 135 8.79 19.67 -39.81
CA PRO A 135 8.59 21.08 -39.54
C PRO A 135 8.30 21.33 -38.06
N GLN A 136 8.81 22.48 -37.62
CA GLN A 136 8.82 23.01 -36.27
C GLN A 136 7.44 23.07 -35.60
N LEU A 137 7.39 22.51 -34.41
CA LEU A 137 6.95 23.15 -33.17
C LEU A 137 6.21 24.48 -33.33
N ARG A 138 4.88 24.47 -33.22
CA ARG A 138 4.11 25.67 -32.85
C ARG A 138 3.38 25.39 -31.54
N GLN A 139 4.00 25.82 -30.46
CA GLN A 139 3.40 25.96 -29.14
C GLN A 139 2.26 26.98 -29.26
N HIS A 140 1.04 26.58 -28.92
CA HIS A 140 -0.04 27.51 -28.62
C HIS A 140 -0.41 27.31 -27.15
N ILE A 141 0.31 28.02 -26.29
CA ILE A 141 -0.04 28.22 -24.89
C ILE A 141 -1.03 29.38 -24.92
N THR A 142 -2.30 29.12 -24.63
CA THR A 142 -3.25 30.15 -24.21
C THR A 142 -3.37 30.04 -22.71
N ASP A 143 -2.77 31.02 -22.04
CA ASP A 143 -3.04 31.37 -20.65
C ASP A 143 -4.52 31.79 -20.52
N ASP A 144 -5.24 31.16 -19.59
CA ASP A 144 -6.44 31.76 -19.00
C ASP A 144 -6.72 31.14 -17.63
N PRO A 145 -6.32 31.79 -16.51
CA PRO A 145 -6.84 31.46 -15.20
C PRO A 145 -8.08 32.33 -14.90
N GLU A 146 -9.27 31.78 -15.12
CA GLU A 146 -10.51 32.35 -14.64
C GLU A 146 -10.58 32.21 -13.11
N VAL A 147 -10.46 33.35 -12.43
CA VAL A 147 -10.57 33.49 -10.97
C VAL A 147 -12.04 33.38 -10.57
N ILE A 148 -12.46 32.20 -10.09
CA ILE A 148 -13.78 32.03 -9.47
C ILE A 148 -13.66 32.39 -7.98
N ARG A 149 -14.22 33.56 -7.60
CA ARG A 149 -14.49 33.92 -6.20
C ARG A 149 -15.83 33.32 -5.78
N TYR A 150 -15.86 32.65 -4.63
CA TYR A 150 -17.11 32.28 -3.94
C TYR A 150 -17.49 33.39 -2.95
N PRO A 151 -18.76 33.80 -2.86
CA PRO A 151 -19.25 34.62 -1.77
C PRO A 151 -19.49 33.79 -0.49
N ASP A 152 -19.26 34.43 0.65
CA ASP A 152 -19.51 33.94 2.02
C ASP A 152 -21.00 33.62 2.30
#